data_AF-A0A4Q3T5S0-F1
#
_entry.id   AF-A0A4Q3T5S0-F1
#
_cell.length_a   1.000
_cell.length_b   1.000
_cell.length_c   1.000
_cell.angle_alpha   90.00
_cell.angle_beta   90.00
_cell.angle_gamma   90.00
#
_symmetry.space_group_name_H-M   'P 1'
#
loop_
_entity.id
_entity.type
_entity.pdbx_description
1 polymer ?
#
loop_
_entity_poly.entity_id
_entity_poly.type
_entity_poly.pdbx_seq_one_letter_code
_entity_poly.pdbx_strand_id
1 'polypeptide(L)'
;MATVASRGIQEFVFEWEGKDRGGKQVRGEIRASGENQVKASLRRQGVLATKIKKRRMRSGKSIKPRDIAIFTRQLATMMKA
;
A
#
# COMPACT_ATOMS: atom_id res chain seq x y z
N MET A 1 -4.79 12.68 -36.97
CA MET A 1 -3.82 12.29 -35.93
C MET A 1 -4.61 12.11 -34.64
N ALA A 2 -4.86 10.87 -34.19
CA ALA A 2 -5.77 10.61 -33.07
C ALA A 2 -5.08 10.91 -31.73
N THR A 3 -5.64 11.80 -30.93
CA THR A 3 -5.18 12.13 -29.58
C THR A 3 -5.66 11.04 -28.61
N VAL A 4 -4.73 10.23 -28.09
CA VAL A 4 -5.03 9.26 -27.03
C VAL A 4 -5.30 10.01 -25.73
N ALA A 5 -6.53 9.92 -25.22
CA ALA A 5 -6.90 10.47 -23.92
C ALA A 5 -6.06 9.80 -22.82
N SER A 6 -5.35 10.60 -22.03
CA SER A 6 -4.62 10.14 -20.85
C SER A 6 -5.61 9.70 -19.78
N ARG A 7 -6.04 8.43 -19.82
CA ARG A 7 -6.63 7.79 -18.64
C ARG A 7 -5.59 7.89 -17.54
N GLY A 8 -5.87 8.70 -16.51
CA GLY A 8 -4.94 8.98 -15.42
C GLY A 8 -4.30 7.67 -14.94
N ILE A 9 -2.97 7.64 -14.91
CA ILE A 9 -2.22 6.45 -14.54
C ILE A 9 -2.58 6.13 -13.09
N GLN A 10 -3.40 5.09 -12.90
CA GLN A 10 -3.82 4.68 -11.59
C GLN A 10 -2.66 3.92 -10.94
N GLU A 11 -1.90 4.62 -10.13
CA GLU A 11 -0.80 4.03 -9.37
C GLU A 11 -1.35 3.22 -8.19
N PHE A 12 -0.85 2.00 -8.06
CA PHE A 12 -1.15 1.14 -6.92
C PHE A 12 0.10 1.00 -6.06
N VAL A 13 -0.11 0.80 -4.76
CA VAL A 13 0.96 0.42 -3.85
C VAL A 13 1.24 -1.07 -4.03
N PHE A 14 2.50 -1.43 -4.25
CA PHE A 14 2.99 -2.79 -4.29
C PHE A 14 3.93 -3.02 -3.12
N GLU A 15 3.71 -4.11 -2.39
CA GLU A 15 4.64 -4.66 -1.41
C GLU A 15 5.60 -5.60 -2.16
N TRP A 16 6.90 -5.50 -1.85
CA TRP A 16 7.92 -6.32 -2.50
C TRP A 16 8.97 -6.81 -1.51
N GLU A 17 9.57 -7.94 -1.85
CA GLU A 17 10.69 -8.54 -1.13
C GLU A 17 11.74 -8.95 -2.17
N GLY A 18 13.01 -8.77 -1.85
CA GLY A 18 14.12 -9.10 -2.73
C GLY A 18 15.44 -9.17 -1.99
N LYS A 19 16.52 -9.36 -2.75
CA LYS A 19 17.89 -9.35 -2.24
C LYS A 19 18.67 -8.21 -2.86
N ASP A 20 19.46 -7.50 -2.06
CA ASP A 20 20.41 -6.54 -2.59
C ASP A 20 21.65 -7.25 -3.20
N ARG A 21 22.58 -6.47 -3.75
CA ARG A 21 23.84 -7.00 -4.31
C ARG A 21 24.73 -7.70 -3.27
N GLY A 22 24.57 -7.37 -1.99
CA GLY A 22 25.26 -8.01 -0.87
C GLY A 22 24.56 -9.29 -0.37
N GLY A 23 23.47 -9.71 -1.01
CA GLY A 23 22.70 -10.88 -0.62
C GLY A 23 21.76 -10.67 0.57
N LYS A 24 21.69 -9.45 1.13
CA LYS A 24 20.80 -9.12 2.25
C LYS A 24 19.37 -9.06 1.75
N GLN A 25 18.47 -9.68 2.50
CA GLN A 25 17.03 -9.57 2.23
C GLN A 25 16.55 -8.15 2.55
N VAL A 26 15.93 -7.53 1.57
CA VAL A 26 15.33 -6.20 1.63
C VAL A 26 13.87 -6.29 1.22
N ARG A 27 13.05 -5.50 1.87
CA ARG A 27 11.61 -5.45 1.62
C ARG A 27 11.14 -4.01 1.72
N GLY A 28 10.06 -3.71 1.03
CA GLY A 28 9.52 -2.36 1.05
C GLY A 28 8.22 -2.27 0.26
N GLU A 29 7.82 -1.01 0.06
CA GLU A 29 6.64 -0.66 -0.69
C GLU A 29 7.02 0.32 -1.79
N ILE A 30 6.35 0.26 -2.92
CA ILE A 30 6.54 1.20 -4.02
C ILE A 30 5.21 1.44 -4.74
N ARG A 31 4.97 2.68 -5.14
CA ARG A 31 3.86 3.02 -6.03
C ARG A 31 4.27 2.85 -7.48
N ALA A 32 3.43 2.17 -8.24
CA ALA A 32 3.64 1.92 -9.66
C ALA A 32 2.31 1.68 -10.37
N SER A 33 2.30 1.85 -11.68
CA SER A 33 1.17 1.50 -12.54
C SER A 33 0.98 -0.01 -12.68
N GLY A 34 2.03 -0.81 -12.44
CA GLY A 34 1.97 -2.27 -12.50
C GLY A 34 3.26 -2.97 -12.05
N GLU A 35 3.20 -4.30 -11.90
CA GLU A 35 4.31 -5.12 -11.38
C GLU A 35 5.58 -5.04 -12.23
N ASN A 36 5.45 -4.89 -13.55
CA ASN A 36 6.61 -4.74 -14.45
C ASN A 36 7.40 -3.46 -14.16
N GLN A 37 6.71 -2.36 -13.84
CA GLN A 37 7.36 -1.10 -13.48
C GLN A 37 8.04 -1.20 -12.10
N VAL A 38 7.44 -1.95 -11.16
CA VAL A 38 8.08 -2.29 -9.88
C VAL A 38 9.37 -3.07 -10.11
N LYS A 39 9.32 -4.17 -10.88
CA LYS A 39 10.48 -5.01 -11.19
C LYS A 39 11.61 -4.22 -11.86
N ALA A 40 11.28 -3.34 -12.80
CA ALA A 40 12.25 -2.47 -13.46
C ALA A 40 12.89 -1.46 -12.48
N SER A 41 12.09 -0.90 -11.56
CA SER A 41 12.58 0.04 -10.55
C SER A 41 13.49 -0.64 -9.52
N LEU A 42 13.15 -1.85 -9.06
CA LEU A 42 14.00 -2.64 -8.16
C LEU A 42 15.31 -3.05 -8.83
N ARG A 43 15.27 -3.46 -10.10
CA ARG A 43 16.48 -3.78 -10.87
C ARG A 43 17.43 -2.58 -10.99
N ARG A 44 16.89 -1.37 -11.21
CA ARG A 44 17.68 -0.11 -11.24
C ARG A 44 18.32 0.19 -9.89
N GLN A 45 17.67 -0.16 -8.80
CA GLN A 45 18.21 -0.05 -7.43
C GLN A 45 19.19 -1.17 -7.08
N GLY A 46 19.45 -2.12 -7.98
CA GLY A 46 20.32 -3.26 -7.72
C GLY A 46 19.69 -4.33 -6.81
N VAL A 47 18.36 -4.35 -6.70
CA VAL A 47 17.61 -5.33 -5.92
C VAL A 47 17.01 -6.40 -6.84
N LEU A 48 17.29 -7.66 -6.55
CA LEU A 48 16.68 -8.82 -7.19
C LEU A 48 15.37 -9.16 -6.47
N ALA A 49 14.24 -8.78 -7.08
CA ALA A 49 12.91 -9.05 -6.54
C ALA A 49 12.61 -10.57 -6.52
N THR A 50 12.25 -11.08 -5.34
CA THR A 50 11.81 -12.47 -5.14
C THR A 50 10.29 -12.56 -5.06
N LYS A 51 9.63 -11.49 -4.59
CA LYS A 51 8.18 -11.41 -4.45
C LYS A 51 7.72 -9.98 -4.72
N ILE A 52 6.65 -9.85 -5.51
CA ILE A 52 5.95 -8.58 -5.75
C ILE A 52 4.47 -8.87 -5.58
N LYS A 53 3.77 -8.04 -4.80
CA LYS A 53 2.34 -8.21 -4.55
C LYS A 53 1.67 -6.85 -4.49
N LYS A 54 0.59 -6.68 -5.26
CA LYS A 54 -0.28 -5.52 -5.13
C LYS A 54 -0.87 -5.47 -3.72
N ARG A 55 -0.65 -4.37 -3.00
CA ARG A 55 -1.23 -4.16 -1.68
C ARG A 55 -2.75 -4.09 -1.83
N ARG A 56 -3.45 -4.99 -1.14
CA ARG A 56 -4.90 -4.89 -0.99
C ARG A 56 -5.17 -3.93 0.16
N MET A 57 -5.71 -2.75 -0.14
CA MET A 57 -6.34 -1.96 0.91
C MET A 57 -7.59 -2.72 1.34
N ARG A 58 -7.58 -3.24 2.57
CA ARG A 58 -8.79 -3.82 3.15
C ARG A 58 -9.74 -2.67 3.39
N SER A 59 -10.91 -2.69 2.76
CA SER A 59 -11.98 -1.77 3.15
C SER A 59 -12.27 -2.01 4.63
N GLY A 60 -12.28 -0.94 5.42
CA GLY A 60 -12.72 -1.00 6.81
C GLY A 60 -14.16 -1.50 6.88
N LYS A 61 -14.54 -2.09 8.02
CA LYS A 61 -15.96 -2.36 8.27
C LYS A 61 -16.69 -1.02 8.38
N SER A 62 -17.89 -0.93 7.80
CA SER A 62 -18.73 0.25 7.99
C SER A 62 -18.92 0.52 9.48
N ILE A 63 -18.67 1.76 9.89
CA ILE A 63 -18.80 2.20 11.28
C ILE A 63 -20.29 2.14 11.65
N LYS A 64 -20.65 1.36 12.68
CA LYS A 64 -22.04 1.25 13.12
C LYS A 64 -22.36 2.31 14.19
N PRO A 65 -23.62 2.75 14.32
CA PRO A 65 -24.02 3.66 15.40
C PRO A 65 -23.67 3.15 16.80
N ARG A 66 -23.68 1.82 17.01
CA ARG A 66 -23.25 1.19 18.27
C ARG A 66 -21.77 1.45 18.58
N ASP A 67 -20.89 1.44 17.57
CA ASP A 67 -19.46 1.63 17.75
C ASP A 67 -19.18 3.08 18.21
N ILE A 68 -19.93 4.04 17.66
CA ILE A 68 -19.89 5.45 18.05
C ILE A 68 -20.36 5.62 19.50
N ALA A 69 -21.49 5.00 19.87
CA ALA A 69 -22.07 5.13 21.21
C ALA A 69 -21.17 4.55 22.32
N ILE A 70 -20.45 3.46 22.04
CA ILE A 70 -19.47 2.89 22.98
C ILE A 70 -18.28 3.83 23.14
N PHE A 71 -17.75 4.34 22.03
CA PHE A 71 -16.62 5.26 22.05
C PHE A 71 -16.94 6.55 22.81
N THR A 72 -18.11 7.16 22.56
CA THR A 72 -18.52 8.38 23.27
C THR A 72 -18.76 8.14 24.76
N ARG A 73 -19.29 6.98 25.15
CA ARG A 73 -19.44 6.61 26.57
C ARG A 73 -18.09 6.42 27.24
N GLN A 74 -17.14 5.75 26.59
CA GLN A 74 -15.78 5.57 27.11
C GLN A 74 -15.06 6.92 27.26
N LEU A 75 -15.19 7.81 26.29
CA LEU A 75 -14.68 9.18 26.39
C LEU A 75 -15.31 9.93 27.57
N ALA A 76 -16.64 9.90 27.70
CA ALA A 76 -17.33 10.58 28.79
C ALA A 76 -16.90 10.05 30.17
N THR A 77 -16.61 8.75 30.30
CA THR A 77 -16.08 8.19 31.55
C THR A 77 -14.64 8.61 31.83
N MET A 78 -13.77 8.69 30.81
CA MET A 78 -12.41 9.19 30.99
C MET A 78 -12.37 10.69 31.37
N MET A 79 -13.34 11.47 30.89
CA MET A 79 -13.42 12.91 31.17
C MET A 79 -14.05 13.26 32.52
N LYS A 80 -14.71 12.30 33.17
CA LYS A 80 -15.47 12.50 34.41
C LYS A 80 -14.79 11.89 35.65
N ALA A 81 -13.67 11.21 35.46
CA ALA A 81 -12.80 10.70 36.52
C ALA A 81 -11.72 11.72 36.89
#